data_AF-A0A7Y2MDK2-F1
#
_entry.id   AF-A0A7Y2MDK2-F1
#
_cell.length_a   1.000
_cell.length_b   1.000
_cell.length_c   1.000
_cell.angle_alpha   90.00
_cell.angle_beta   90.00
_cell.angle_gamma   90.00
#
_symmetry.space_group_name_H-M   'P 1'
#
loop_
_entity.id
_entity.type
_entity.pdbx_description
1 polymer ?
#
loop_
_entity_poly.entity_id
_entity_poly.type
_entity_poly.pdbx_seq_one_letter_code
_entity_poly.pdbx_strand_id
1 'polypeptide(L)'
;MSSLRSGGIRVTSSSSLRRLLRLSFCIALIVPAGCGGHPKGVLAPVADASPGSSRVSMLITTTRGRSERAGEMFTGERARTPAFADITVSIPPVRKVGDVAWPKRLPPNPATDFATLKAEEISQEEAKTWLNAAVKKSPDRSAFVFIHGFNNRFEDSVYRFAQIVHDSGVRSAPILVTWPSRGSLLAYGYDRESTNYTRNALEKLFQYLAADPEVKEVSILAHSMGNWLALEGLRQMAIRNGGLPPKFKNVMLAAPDVDVDVFRSQIEDMGKRQPRFTLFVSRDDRALAFSRRVWGDIPRLGSIDPEEAPYKDEMETNEVTVIDLTKVKAGDGLHHSKFAESPQVVQLIGARISEGQTLTDSRMGLGDHLIAGTTGAAAAAGNAAGLILAAPVAAVDPHTRDNYAHQVSGMAGHIGAEQKIAVNDCTWKQAAARDPACRAVQN
;
A
#
# COMPACT_ATOMS: atom_id res chain seq x y z
N MET A 1 -76.53 52.62 30.49
CA MET A 1 -75.27 52.15 29.90
C MET A 1 -75.22 50.64 30.06
N SER A 2 -75.83 49.89 29.14
CA SER A 2 -75.18 49.10 28.07
C SER A 2 -74.38 47.87 28.57
N SER A 3 -75.09 46.73 28.63
CA SER A 3 -74.84 45.46 27.91
C SER A 3 -73.49 44.74 27.99
N LEU A 4 -73.62 43.40 27.89
CA LEU A 4 -72.67 42.33 27.51
C LEU A 4 -72.00 41.61 28.68
N ARG A 5 -71.73 40.29 28.65
CA ARG A 5 -72.26 39.08 27.98
C ARG A 5 -71.28 37.97 28.44
N SER A 6 -71.77 36.73 28.41
CA SER A 6 -71.05 35.49 28.71
C SER A 6 -69.69 35.31 28.00
N GLY A 7 -68.80 34.56 28.63
CA GLY A 7 -67.69 33.88 27.95
C GLY A 7 -66.94 32.92 28.86
N GLY A 8 -67.47 31.71 29.06
CA GLY A 8 -66.71 30.61 29.63
C GLY A 8 -65.66 30.13 28.63
N ILE A 9 -64.41 29.97 29.07
CA ILE A 9 -63.36 29.28 28.30
C ILE A 9 -62.88 28.10 29.14
N ARG A 10 -63.18 26.90 28.62
CA ARG A 10 -62.59 25.62 29.07
C ARG A 10 -61.08 25.67 28.84
N VAL A 11 -60.30 25.46 29.90
CA VAL A 11 -58.87 25.15 29.76
C VAL A 11 -58.76 23.68 29.37
N THR A 12 -58.50 23.43 28.08
CA THR A 12 -58.13 22.11 27.58
C THR A 12 -56.66 21.84 27.90
N SER A 13 -56.44 20.66 28.50
CA SER A 13 -55.15 20.03 28.79
C SER A 13 -54.17 20.10 27.60
N SER A 14 -52.98 20.68 27.81
CA SER A 14 -51.86 20.62 26.86
C SER A 14 -50.76 19.67 27.39
N SER A 15 -51.06 18.38 27.41
CA SER A 15 -50.08 17.30 27.67
C SER A 15 -49.04 17.11 26.55
N SER A 16 -48.98 18.02 25.58
CA SER A 16 -48.15 17.89 24.37
C SER A 16 -46.82 18.66 24.44
N LEU A 17 -46.66 19.60 25.38
CA LEU A 17 -45.46 20.45 25.44
C LEU A 17 -44.30 19.84 26.25
N ARG A 18 -44.58 18.84 27.11
CA ARG A 18 -43.54 18.16 27.92
C ARG A 18 -42.84 17.00 27.19
N ARG A 19 -43.32 16.58 26.01
CA ARG A 19 -42.67 15.56 25.16
C ARG A 19 -41.66 16.15 24.17
N LEU A 20 -41.78 17.41 23.79
CA LEU A 20 -40.83 18.06 22.88
C LEU A 20 -39.55 18.55 23.58
N LEU A 21 -39.60 18.90 24.86
CA LEU A 21 -38.39 19.30 25.62
C LEU A 21 -37.50 18.14 26.11
N ARG A 22 -37.95 16.88 26.01
CA ARG A 22 -37.12 15.70 26.32
C ARG A 22 -36.41 15.13 25.08
N LEU A 23 -36.73 15.60 23.87
CA LEU A 23 -36.07 15.16 22.64
C LEU A 23 -34.86 16.03 22.27
N SER A 24 -34.74 17.24 22.82
CA SER A 24 -33.64 18.17 22.51
C SER A 24 -32.40 18.02 23.40
N PHE A 25 -32.42 17.16 24.43
CA PHE A 25 -31.27 16.97 25.33
C PHE A 25 -30.43 15.70 25.04
N CYS A 26 -30.79 14.90 24.02
CA CYS A 26 -30.04 13.70 23.65
C CYS A 26 -29.20 13.84 22.37
N ILE A 27 -29.11 15.04 21.77
CA ILE A 27 -28.36 15.28 20.51
C ILE A 27 -27.01 15.99 20.75
N ALA A 28 -26.66 16.35 22.00
CA ALA A 28 -25.49 17.18 22.27
C ALA A 28 -24.21 16.45 22.76
N LEU A 29 -24.13 15.12 22.70
CA LEU A 29 -22.94 14.37 23.17
C LEU A 29 -22.55 13.20 22.25
N ILE A 30 -22.62 13.40 20.94
CA ILE A 30 -21.78 12.62 20.02
C ILE A 30 -20.52 13.45 19.78
N VAL A 31 -19.58 13.39 20.73
CA VAL A 31 -18.18 13.68 20.39
C VAL A 31 -17.77 12.52 19.48
N PRO A 32 -17.49 12.72 18.19
CA PRO A 32 -16.89 11.65 17.42
C PRO A 32 -15.55 11.37 18.09
N ALA A 33 -15.42 10.20 18.73
CA ALA A 33 -14.13 9.60 18.96
C ALA A 33 -13.49 9.51 17.57
N GLY A 34 -12.57 10.42 17.27
CA GLY A 34 -11.81 10.39 16.04
C GLY A 34 -11.02 9.09 16.05
N CYS A 35 -11.50 8.06 15.35
CA CYS A 35 -10.72 6.89 15.03
C CYS A 35 -9.54 7.36 14.17
N GLY A 36 -8.44 7.74 14.81
CA GLY A 36 -7.37 8.57 14.23
C GLY A 36 -6.56 7.84 13.17
N GLY A 37 -6.48 8.45 11.99
CA GLY A 37 -5.33 8.28 11.12
C GLY A 37 -4.07 8.85 11.78
N HIS A 38 -2.89 8.34 11.39
CA HIS A 38 -1.61 8.87 11.89
C HIS A 38 -1.42 10.34 11.45
N PRO A 39 -0.67 11.17 12.20
CA PRO A 39 -0.43 12.56 11.83
C PRO A 39 0.17 12.72 10.42
N LYS A 40 -0.26 13.75 9.68
CA LYS A 40 0.34 14.18 8.40
C LYS A 40 1.53 15.09 8.68
N GLY A 41 2.53 15.12 7.80
CA GLY A 41 3.70 15.99 7.95
C GLY A 41 4.88 15.37 8.72
N VAL A 42 4.86 14.06 8.95
CA VAL A 42 5.91 13.33 9.69
C VAL A 42 7.27 13.31 8.97
N LEU A 43 7.33 13.68 7.69
CA LEU A 43 8.59 13.74 6.94
C LEU A 43 9.31 15.07 7.10
N ALA A 44 8.81 15.99 7.93
CA ALA A 44 9.56 17.17 8.33
C ALA A 44 10.79 16.72 9.15
N PRO A 45 12.03 16.99 8.70
CA PRO A 45 13.21 16.51 9.40
C PRO A 45 13.31 17.06 10.84
N VAL A 46 13.72 16.20 11.77
CA VAL A 46 14.06 16.58 13.15
C VAL A 46 15.53 16.30 13.44
N ALA A 47 16.07 16.97 14.45
CA ALA A 47 17.43 16.73 14.90
C ALA A 47 17.62 15.28 15.38
N ASP A 48 18.79 14.73 15.11
CA ASP A 48 19.19 13.43 15.65
C ASP A 48 19.55 13.55 17.14
N ALA A 49 18.52 13.48 17.98
CA ALA A 49 18.61 13.69 19.42
C ALA A 49 18.63 12.39 20.25
N SER A 50 18.71 11.21 19.60
CA SER A 50 18.70 9.91 20.28
C SER A 50 19.89 9.06 19.86
N PRO A 51 21.00 9.04 20.63
CA PRO A 51 22.16 8.22 20.29
C PRO A 51 21.84 6.72 20.18
N GLY A 52 20.88 6.24 20.99
CA GLY A 52 20.48 4.83 21.03
C GLY A 52 19.53 4.38 19.92
N SER A 53 19.07 5.26 19.02
CA SER A 53 18.20 4.86 17.92
C SER A 53 18.97 4.21 16.76
N SER A 54 18.30 3.37 15.98
CA SER A 54 18.87 2.90 14.70
C SER A 54 18.54 3.89 13.59
N ARG A 55 19.40 3.98 12.56
CA ARG A 55 19.11 4.78 11.36
C ARG A 55 18.94 3.87 10.15
N VAL A 56 17.88 4.11 9.37
CA VAL A 56 17.68 3.50 8.06
C VAL A 56 17.66 4.60 7.01
N SER A 57 18.69 4.64 6.18
CA SER A 57 18.75 5.50 4.99
C SER A 57 18.27 4.72 3.78
N MET A 58 17.44 5.31 2.93
CA MET A 58 16.87 4.67 1.74
C MET A 58 16.78 5.60 0.54
N LEU A 59 16.96 5.03 -0.64
CA LEU A 59 16.63 5.69 -1.90
C LEU A 59 15.17 5.45 -2.22
N ILE A 60 14.48 6.50 -2.63
CA ILE A 60 13.11 6.42 -3.09
C ILE A 60 13.07 6.74 -4.57
N THR A 61 12.32 5.94 -5.33
CA THR A 61 11.85 6.30 -6.67
C THR A 61 10.34 6.46 -6.64
N THR A 62 9.82 7.51 -7.26
CA THR A 62 8.39 7.79 -7.24
C THR A 62 7.86 8.37 -8.53
N THR A 63 6.63 8.01 -8.87
CA THR A 63 5.82 8.68 -9.91
C THR A 63 4.73 9.56 -9.29
N ARG A 64 4.81 9.85 -7.98
CA ARG A 64 3.91 10.77 -7.28
C ARG A 64 4.22 12.23 -7.62
N GLY A 65 3.18 13.06 -7.66
CA GLY A 65 3.26 14.51 -7.76
C GLY A 65 3.86 15.11 -6.50
N ARG A 66 4.66 16.17 -6.64
CA ARG A 66 5.24 16.89 -5.49
C ARG A 66 4.15 17.53 -4.65
N SER A 67 4.33 17.53 -3.32
CA SER A 67 3.48 18.26 -2.40
C SER A 67 4.09 19.63 -2.09
N GLU A 68 3.25 20.65 -1.99
CA GLU A 68 3.65 21.98 -1.51
C GLU A 68 3.63 22.05 0.04
N ARG A 69 3.13 21.00 0.69
CA ARG A 69 2.99 20.94 2.15
C ARG A 69 4.25 20.38 2.78
N ALA A 70 4.80 21.14 3.72
CA ALA A 70 5.99 20.73 4.47
C ALA A 70 5.77 19.38 5.17
N GLY A 71 6.77 18.50 5.07
CA GLY A 71 6.75 17.17 5.69
C GLY A 71 5.87 16.13 5.00
N GLU A 72 5.35 16.39 3.80
CA GLU A 72 4.67 15.40 2.95
C GLU A 72 5.55 14.92 1.79
N MET A 73 6.38 15.80 1.22
CA MET A 73 7.21 15.61 0.01
C MET A 73 6.42 15.30 -1.28
N PHE A 74 5.61 14.25 -1.28
CA PHE A 74 4.86 13.77 -2.44
C PHE A 74 3.40 13.46 -2.08
N THR A 75 2.51 13.71 -3.04
CA THR A 75 1.06 13.54 -2.92
C THR A 75 0.60 12.16 -3.41
N GLY A 76 -0.72 11.95 -3.42
CA GLY A 76 -1.34 10.82 -4.09
C GLY A 76 -1.54 11.01 -5.60
N GLU A 77 -1.17 12.17 -6.17
CA GLU A 77 -1.39 12.46 -7.58
C GLU A 77 -0.25 11.98 -8.48
N ARG A 78 -0.51 11.82 -9.78
CA ARG A 78 0.49 11.35 -10.76
C ARG A 78 1.41 12.48 -11.21
N ALA A 79 2.71 12.19 -11.31
CA ALA A 79 3.70 13.03 -11.99
C ALA A 79 4.10 12.41 -13.32
N ARG A 80 4.28 13.25 -14.36
CA ARG A 80 4.74 12.82 -15.70
C ARG A 80 6.16 12.27 -15.72
N THR A 81 7.01 12.79 -14.85
CA THR A 81 8.41 12.40 -14.75
C THR A 81 8.64 11.81 -13.36
N PRO A 82 9.34 10.67 -13.24
CA PRO A 82 9.73 10.13 -11.95
C PRO A 82 10.62 11.12 -11.18
N ALA A 83 10.50 11.09 -9.85
CA ALA A 83 11.36 11.81 -8.93
C ALA A 83 12.09 10.83 -8.00
N PHE A 84 13.18 11.31 -7.39
CA PHE A 84 14.00 10.52 -6.48
C PHE A 84 14.16 11.26 -5.15
N ALA A 85 14.29 10.52 -4.06
CA ALA A 85 14.57 11.11 -2.75
C ALA A 85 15.53 10.26 -1.92
N ASP A 86 16.34 10.93 -1.10
CA ASP A 86 17.15 10.31 -0.04
C ASP A 86 16.50 10.63 1.31
N ILE A 87 16.02 9.59 1.97
CA ILE A 87 15.36 9.70 3.28
C ILE A 87 16.12 8.88 4.30
N THR A 88 16.35 9.47 5.48
CA THR A 88 16.84 8.75 6.65
C THR A 88 15.81 8.80 7.77
N VAL A 89 15.42 7.63 8.27
CA VAL A 89 14.48 7.45 9.36
C VAL A 89 15.21 6.91 10.59
N SER A 90 15.00 7.55 11.73
CA SER A 90 15.36 7.06 13.06
C SER A 90 14.30 6.10 13.56
N ILE A 91 14.75 4.98 14.14
CA ILE A 91 13.90 3.93 14.70
C ILE A 91 14.20 3.83 16.20
N PRO A 92 13.17 3.96 17.07
CA PRO A 92 13.38 4.01 18.51
C PRO A 92 13.86 2.65 19.03
N PRO A 93 14.75 2.64 20.04
CA PRO A 93 15.36 1.40 20.54
C PRO A 93 14.38 0.45 21.20
N VAL A 94 13.33 1.00 21.83
CA VAL A 94 12.32 0.22 22.56
C VAL A 94 10.99 0.34 21.83
N ARG A 95 10.66 -0.69 21.06
CA ARG A 95 9.34 -0.86 20.44
C ARG A 95 9.04 -2.33 20.20
N LYS A 96 7.79 -2.64 19.90
CA LYS A 96 7.39 -3.96 19.41
C LYS A 96 7.87 -4.13 17.96
N VAL A 97 8.61 -5.20 17.69
CA VAL A 97 9.04 -5.58 16.33
C VAL A 97 7.80 -5.81 15.47
N GLY A 98 7.85 -5.36 14.21
CA GLY A 98 6.71 -5.36 13.30
C GLY A 98 5.82 -4.11 13.36
N ASP A 99 5.83 -3.40 14.49
CA ASP A 99 5.05 -2.17 14.65
C ASP A 99 5.85 -0.95 14.15
N VAL A 100 5.16 -0.06 13.43
CA VAL A 100 5.65 1.30 13.17
C VAL A 100 5.23 2.17 14.35
N ALA A 101 6.19 2.64 15.15
CA ALA A 101 5.92 3.52 16.29
C ALA A 101 5.62 4.94 15.80
N TRP A 102 4.40 5.16 15.31
CA TRP A 102 3.97 6.45 14.79
C TRP A 102 3.97 7.53 15.88
N PRO A 103 4.45 8.74 15.59
CA PRO A 103 4.37 9.85 16.52
C PRO A 103 2.92 10.19 16.81
N LYS A 104 2.59 10.40 18.09
CA LYS A 104 1.26 10.86 18.50
C LYS A 104 1.06 12.36 18.29
N ARG A 105 2.17 13.12 18.21
CA ARG A 105 2.23 14.57 18.03
C ARG A 105 3.49 14.92 17.24
N LEU A 106 3.45 16.05 16.53
CA LEU A 106 4.62 16.59 15.84
C LEU A 106 5.27 17.72 16.66
N PRO A 107 6.60 17.90 16.58
CA PRO A 107 7.57 17.05 15.89
C PRO A 107 7.74 15.67 16.58
N PRO A 108 8.11 14.60 15.84
CA PRO A 108 8.34 13.26 16.42
C PRO A 108 9.53 13.25 17.39
N ASN A 109 9.49 12.38 18.39
CA ASN A 109 10.60 12.16 19.30
C ASN A 109 11.40 10.90 18.90
N PRO A 110 12.65 11.01 18.39
CA PRO A 110 13.45 9.85 17.97
C PRO A 110 13.72 8.79 19.05
N ALA A 111 13.52 9.11 20.33
CA ALA A 111 13.65 8.15 21.42
C ALA A 111 12.43 7.22 21.57
N THR A 112 11.25 7.64 21.09
CA THR A 112 9.99 6.89 21.27
C THR A 112 9.26 6.59 19.97
N ASP A 113 9.51 7.39 18.92
CA ASP A 113 8.77 7.40 17.68
C ASP A 113 9.71 7.12 16.50
N PHE A 114 9.15 6.64 15.40
CA PHE A 114 9.78 6.78 14.09
C PHE A 114 9.87 8.28 13.78
N ALA A 115 11.07 8.73 13.43
CA ALA A 115 11.34 10.14 13.20
C ALA A 115 12.17 10.32 11.93
N THR A 116 11.79 11.26 11.10
CA THR A 116 12.52 11.56 9.87
C THR A 116 13.70 12.46 10.21
N LEU A 117 14.93 12.02 9.94
CA LEU A 117 16.16 12.78 10.19
C LEU A 117 16.64 13.51 8.93
N LYS A 118 16.34 12.95 7.76
CA LYS A 118 16.67 13.50 6.44
C LYS A 118 15.54 13.22 5.47
N ALA A 119 15.18 14.20 4.65
CA ALA A 119 14.15 14.09 3.61
C ALA A 119 14.47 15.05 2.46
N GLU A 120 15.27 14.60 1.50
CA GLU A 120 15.74 15.42 0.38
C GLU A 120 15.28 14.83 -0.95
N GLU A 121 14.65 15.65 -1.80
CA GLU A 121 14.51 15.30 -3.21
C GLU A 121 15.89 15.44 -3.88
N ILE A 122 16.28 14.45 -4.66
CA ILE A 122 17.59 14.39 -5.32
C ILE A 122 17.43 14.18 -6.82
N SER A 123 18.43 14.61 -7.58
CA SER A 123 18.51 14.34 -9.01
C SER A 123 18.73 12.85 -9.29
N GLN A 124 18.49 12.45 -10.55
CA GLN A 124 18.76 11.08 -10.97
C GLN A 124 20.25 10.70 -10.83
N GLU A 125 21.18 11.63 -11.09
CA GLU A 125 22.63 11.35 -10.95
C GLU A 125 23.05 11.20 -9.48
N GLU A 126 22.45 11.98 -8.58
CA GLU A 126 22.63 11.81 -7.14
C GLU A 126 22.04 10.49 -6.66
N ALA A 127 20.88 10.07 -7.19
CA ALA A 127 20.28 8.76 -6.88
C ALA A 127 21.19 7.59 -7.29
N LYS A 128 21.80 7.66 -8.48
CA LYS A 128 22.79 6.67 -8.93
C LYS A 128 24.02 6.65 -8.02
N THR A 129 24.51 7.82 -7.64
CA THR A 129 25.65 7.97 -6.73
C THR A 129 25.35 7.38 -5.36
N TRP A 130 24.17 7.69 -4.82
CA TRP A 130 23.67 7.13 -3.57
C TRP A 130 23.60 5.60 -3.65
N LEU A 131 23.01 5.05 -4.71
CA LEU A 131 22.88 3.60 -4.87
C LEU A 131 24.25 2.93 -4.89
N ASN A 132 25.17 3.45 -5.71
CA ASN A 132 26.53 2.92 -5.82
C ASN A 132 27.27 2.93 -4.48
N ALA A 133 27.10 3.99 -3.69
CA ALA A 133 27.67 4.08 -2.35
C ALA A 133 27.00 3.08 -1.38
N ALA A 134 25.68 2.90 -1.47
CA ALA A 134 24.93 1.99 -0.61
C ALA A 134 25.25 0.52 -0.91
N VAL A 135 25.26 0.09 -2.18
CA VAL A 135 25.57 -1.30 -2.54
C VAL A 135 27.02 -1.66 -2.20
N LYS A 136 27.98 -0.72 -2.32
CA LYS A 136 29.37 -0.95 -1.89
C LYS A 136 29.52 -1.22 -0.39
N LYS A 137 28.56 -0.77 0.43
CA LYS A 137 28.51 -1.05 1.87
C LYS A 137 27.80 -2.37 2.19
N SER A 138 26.99 -2.90 1.26
CA SER A 138 26.36 -4.21 1.43
C SER A 138 27.40 -5.33 1.25
N PRO A 139 27.43 -6.36 2.12
CA PRO A 139 28.39 -7.46 2.03
C PRO A 139 28.42 -8.18 0.67
N ASP A 140 27.26 -8.30 0.05
CA ASP A 140 26.99 -9.00 -1.21
C ASP A 140 26.76 -8.05 -2.40
N ARG A 141 26.87 -6.73 -2.18
CA ARG A 141 26.53 -5.68 -3.15
C ARG A 141 25.12 -5.83 -3.74
N SER A 142 24.16 -6.23 -2.91
CA SER A 142 22.76 -6.38 -3.31
C SER A 142 21.94 -5.12 -3.09
N ALA A 143 20.87 -5.00 -3.87
CA ALA A 143 19.80 -4.02 -3.71
C ALA A 143 18.51 -4.73 -3.25
N PHE A 144 17.80 -4.10 -2.31
CA PHE A 144 16.51 -4.55 -1.83
C PHE A 144 15.43 -3.55 -2.19
N VAL A 145 14.55 -3.96 -3.11
CA VAL A 145 13.46 -3.12 -3.63
C VAL A 145 12.17 -3.46 -2.90
N PHE A 146 11.50 -2.46 -2.34
CA PHE A 146 10.15 -2.61 -1.78
C PHE A 146 9.13 -1.81 -2.57
N ILE A 147 7.99 -2.43 -2.88
CA ILE A 147 6.86 -1.82 -3.61
C ILE A 147 5.61 -1.91 -2.72
N HIS A 148 5.10 -0.75 -2.30
CA HIS A 148 3.96 -0.67 -1.38
C HIS A 148 2.62 -1.08 -2.03
N GLY A 149 1.62 -1.32 -1.19
CA GLY A 149 0.27 -1.72 -1.55
C GLY A 149 -0.71 -0.56 -1.75
N PHE A 150 -1.99 -0.92 -1.77
CA PHE A 150 -3.13 0.00 -1.87
C PHE A 150 -3.34 0.78 -0.58
N ASN A 151 -3.96 1.98 -0.68
CA ASN A 151 -4.34 2.80 0.47
C ASN A 151 -3.12 3.27 1.30
N ASN A 152 -2.04 3.66 0.63
CA ASN A 152 -0.83 4.19 1.26
C ASN A 152 -0.57 5.64 0.82
N ARG A 153 -0.45 6.55 1.80
CA ARG A 153 0.23 7.83 1.56
C ARG A 153 1.74 7.59 1.44
N PHE A 154 2.47 8.65 1.06
CA PHE A 154 3.90 8.55 0.85
C PHE A 154 4.63 8.16 2.14
N GLU A 155 4.33 8.84 3.24
CA GLU A 155 4.92 8.59 4.56
C GLU A 155 4.62 7.19 5.12
N ASP A 156 3.44 6.64 4.82
CA ASP A 156 3.07 5.29 5.26
C ASP A 156 4.03 4.25 4.65
N SER A 157 4.41 4.47 3.39
CA SER A 157 5.32 3.60 2.64
C SER A 157 6.76 3.74 3.15
N VAL A 158 7.19 4.98 3.44
CA VAL A 158 8.53 5.28 3.97
C VAL A 158 8.74 4.62 5.33
N TYR A 159 7.83 4.82 6.28
CA TYR A 159 7.98 4.28 7.63
C TYR A 159 7.82 2.77 7.66
N ARG A 160 6.90 2.22 6.87
CA ARG A 160 6.77 0.76 6.74
C ARG A 160 8.05 0.12 6.18
N PHE A 161 8.67 0.72 5.16
CA PHE A 161 9.90 0.18 4.61
C PHE A 161 11.08 0.31 5.58
N ALA A 162 11.20 1.44 6.29
CA ALA A 162 12.19 1.59 7.36
C ALA A 162 12.07 0.48 8.42
N GLN A 163 10.83 0.17 8.81
CA GLN A 163 10.52 -0.90 9.75
C GLN A 163 10.95 -2.26 9.20
N ILE A 164 10.59 -2.60 7.96
CA ILE A 164 10.97 -3.88 7.34
C ILE A 164 12.48 -4.03 7.25
N VAL A 165 13.20 -3.00 6.79
CA VAL A 165 14.67 -3.04 6.65
C VAL A 165 15.34 -3.29 8.00
N HIS A 166 14.91 -2.55 9.03
CA HIS A 166 15.46 -2.71 10.37
C HIS A 166 15.15 -4.06 11.00
N ASP A 167 13.89 -4.48 10.94
CA ASP A 167 13.42 -5.67 11.67
C ASP A 167 13.84 -6.97 10.99
N SER A 168 14.09 -6.93 9.68
CA SER A 168 14.61 -8.09 8.93
C SER A 168 16.12 -8.26 9.07
N GLY A 169 16.84 -7.21 9.50
CA GLY A 169 18.29 -7.21 9.54
C GLY A 169 18.95 -7.24 8.15
N VAL A 170 18.20 -6.96 7.09
CA VAL A 170 18.72 -6.93 5.72
C VAL A 170 19.81 -5.87 5.58
N ARG A 171 20.92 -6.22 4.91
CA ARG A 171 22.08 -5.32 4.71
C ARG A 171 22.24 -4.80 3.28
N SER A 172 21.35 -5.22 2.38
CA SER A 172 21.22 -4.73 1.00
C SER A 172 20.92 -3.23 0.95
N ALA A 173 21.27 -2.57 -0.15
CA ALA A 173 20.90 -1.17 -0.38
C ALA A 173 19.36 -1.03 -0.49
N PRO A 174 18.69 -0.31 0.43
CA PRO A 174 17.23 -0.25 0.45
C PRO A 174 16.70 0.78 -0.56
N ILE A 175 15.82 0.32 -1.46
CA ILE A 175 15.16 1.12 -2.49
C ILE A 175 13.64 1.00 -2.32
N LEU A 176 12.98 2.11 -2.02
CA LEU A 176 11.52 2.19 -1.98
C LEU A 176 10.98 2.66 -3.34
N VAL A 177 10.09 1.86 -3.93
CA VAL A 177 9.28 2.27 -5.07
C VAL A 177 7.93 2.72 -4.54
N THR A 178 7.57 3.98 -4.82
CA THR A 178 6.23 4.47 -4.54
C THR A 178 5.48 4.84 -5.82
N TRP A 179 4.19 4.56 -5.83
CA TRP A 179 3.28 4.88 -6.93
C TRP A 179 2.10 5.74 -6.40
N PRO A 180 1.34 6.45 -7.26
CA PRO A 180 0.34 7.43 -6.85
C PRO A 180 -0.91 6.81 -6.23
N SER A 181 -0.79 6.35 -4.99
CA SER A 181 -1.90 5.96 -4.14
C SER A 181 -2.41 7.18 -3.36
N ARG A 182 -3.72 7.38 -3.39
CA ARG A 182 -4.38 8.48 -2.63
C ARG A 182 -4.54 8.20 -1.15
N GLY A 183 -4.15 7.01 -0.66
CA GLY A 183 -4.33 6.66 0.74
C GLY A 183 -5.81 6.67 1.16
N SER A 184 -6.70 6.20 0.29
CA SER A 184 -8.13 6.10 0.56
C SER A 184 -8.74 4.82 0.02
N LEU A 185 -9.60 4.19 0.82
CA LEU A 185 -10.38 3.01 0.41
C LEU A 185 -11.31 3.32 -0.77
N LEU A 186 -11.81 4.54 -0.87
CA LEU A 186 -12.66 5.00 -1.97
C LEU A 186 -11.90 5.24 -3.28
N ALA A 187 -10.57 5.26 -3.24
CA ALA A 187 -9.73 5.54 -4.40
C ALA A 187 -9.27 4.27 -5.13
N TYR A 188 -9.84 3.09 -4.85
CA TYR A 188 -9.39 1.81 -5.41
C TYR A 188 -9.19 1.84 -6.94
N GLY A 189 -10.17 2.34 -7.69
CA GLY A 189 -10.06 2.44 -9.15
C GLY A 189 -8.96 3.40 -9.62
N TYR A 190 -8.79 4.53 -8.93
CA TYR A 190 -7.71 5.48 -9.23
C TYR A 190 -6.34 4.84 -8.97
N ASP A 191 -6.18 4.22 -7.80
CA ASP A 191 -4.96 3.58 -7.35
C ASP A 191 -4.56 2.45 -8.31
N ARG A 192 -5.53 1.63 -8.76
CA ARG A 192 -5.32 0.61 -9.78
C ARG A 192 -4.75 1.19 -11.08
N GLU A 193 -5.37 2.23 -11.62
CA GLU A 193 -4.85 2.89 -12.82
C GLU A 193 -3.49 3.57 -12.59
N SER A 194 -3.22 4.02 -11.37
CA SER A 194 -1.94 4.61 -10.97
C SER A 194 -0.81 3.57 -10.91
N THR A 195 -1.12 2.32 -10.56
CA THR A 195 -0.14 1.21 -10.72
C THR A 195 0.21 1.01 -12.19
N ASN A 196 -0.79 0.90 -13.08
CA ASN A 196 -0.56 0.79 -14.52
C ASN A 196 0.25 1.96 -15.08
N TYR A 197 -0.04 3.18 -14.63
CA TYR A 197 0.71 4.37 -14.98
C TYR A 197 2.21 4.28 -14.62
N THR A 198 2.52 3.64 -13.50
CA THR A 198 3.88 3.56 -12.94
C THR A 198 4.74 2.46 -13.59
N ARG A 199 4.13 1.51 -14.30
CA ARG A 199 4.80 0.31 -14.84
C ARG A 199 6.09 0.60 -15.61
N ASN A 200 6.08 1.60 -16.49
CA ASN A 200 7.23 1.92 -17.33
C ASN A 200 8.37 2.56 -16.53
N ALA A 201 8.04 3.32 -15.48
CA ALA A 201 9.05 3.89 -14.58
C ALA A 201 9.72 2.80 -13.73
N LEU A 202 8.94 1.81 -13.28
CA LEU A 202 9.47 0.65 -12.57
C LEU A 202 10.34 -0.22 -13.49
N GLU A 203 9.91 -0.50 -14.72
CA GLU A 203 10.73 -1.23 -15.71
C GLU A 203 12.07 -0.52 -15.91
N LYS A 204 12.08 0.82 -16.06
CA LYS A 204 13.31 1.60 -16.19
C LYS A 204 14.24 1.47 -14.97
N LEU A 205 13.71 1.46 -13.75
CA LEU A 205 14.52 1.17 -12.56
C LEU A 205 15.11 -0.23 -12.64
N PHE A 206 14.32 -1.24 -13.00
CA PHE A 206 14.80 -2.62 -13.11
C PHE A 206 15.89 -2.77 -14.18
N GLN A 207 15.72 -2.14 -15.34
CA GLN A 207 16.74 -2.11 -16.39
C GLN A 207 18.03 -1.42 -15.90
N TYR A 208 17.92 -0.35 -15.11
CA TYR A 208 19.09 0.30 -14.49
C TYR A 208 19.81 -0.64 -13.52
N LEU A 209 19.08 -1.29 -12.61
CA LEU A 209 19.66 -2.26 -11.66
C LEU A 209 20.29 -3.46 -12.36
N ALA A 210 19.72 -3.90 -13.48
CA ALA A 210 20.29 -4.96 -14.30
C ALA A 210 21.65 -4.55 -14.90
N ALA A 211 21.71 -3.34 -15.47
CA ALA A 211 22.87 -2.83 -16.18
C ALA A 211 24.02 -2.37 -15.25
N ASP A 212 23.71 -1.89 -14.04
CA ASP A 212 24.70 -1.34 -13.13
C ASP A 212 25.73 -2.40 -12.67
N PRO A 213 27.03 -2.26 -12.97
CA PRO A 213 28.03 -3.27 -12.63
C PRO A 213 28.29 -3.37 -11.12
N GLU A 214 27.96 -2.35 -10.33
CA GLU A 214 28.13 -2.37 -8.88
C GLU A 214 27.06 -3.24 -8.20
N VAL A 215 25.85 -3.28 -8.76
CA VAL A 215 24.76 -4.13 -8.28
C VAL A 215 25.02 -5.58 -8.71
N LYS A 216 25.15 -6.48 -7.74
CA LYS A 216 25.37 -7.92 -7.99
C LYS A 216 24.11 -8.76 -7.85
N GLU A 217 23.17 -8.29 -7.06
CA GLU A 217 21.91 -8.98 -6.80
C GLU A 217 20.78 -7.99 -6.53
N VAL A 218 19.57 -8.34 -6.96
CA VAL A 218 18.34 -7.60 -6.72
C VAL A 218 17.32 -8.55 -6.10
N SER A 219 16.83 -8.17 -4.92
CA SER A 219 15.70 -8.80 -4.25
C SER A 219 14.52 -7.83 -4.22
N ILE A 220 13.32 -8.32 -4.53
CA ILE A 220 12.09 -7.52 -4.58
C ILE A 220 11.12 -8.05 -3.53
N LEU A 221 10.54 -7.15 -2.73
CA LEU A 221 9.37 -7.40 -1.89
C LEU A 221 8.23 -6.48 -2.35
N ALA A 222 7.09 -7.06 -2.73
CA ALA A 222 5.90 -6.30 -3.10
C ALA A 222 4.73 -6.67 -2.20
N HIS A 223 3.86 -5.71 -1.89
CA HIS A 223 2.70 -5.93 -1.01
C HIS A 223 1.38 -5.63 -1.72
N SER A 224 0.37 -6.46 -1.50
CA SER A 224 -1.01 -6.22 -1.96
C SER A 224 -1.09 -5.90 -3.45
N MET A 225 -1.72 -4.79 -3.83
CA MET A 225 -1.78 -4.26 -5.20
C MET A 225 -0.41 -3.94 -5.81
N GLY A 226 0.62 -3.69 -5.00
CA GLY A 226 2.00 -3.50 -5.46
C GLY A 226 2.57 -4.73 -6.18
N ASN A 227 2.04 -5.93 -5.89
CA ASN A 227 2.44 -7.16 -6.58
C ASN A 227 2.09 -7.14 -8.07
N TRP A 228 0.94 -6.54 -8.44
CA TRP A 228 0.57 -6.33 -9.84
C TRP A 228 1.63 -5.51 -10.58
N LEU A 229 2.03 -4.40 -9.97
CA LEU A 229 3.03 -3.50 -10.52
C LEU A 229 4.40 -4.19 -10.64
N ALA A 230 4.81 -4.95 -9.62
CA ALA A 230 6.05 -5.72 -9.62
C ALA A 230 6.09 -6.74 -10.76
N LEU A 231 5.04 -7.56 -10.87
CA LEU A 231 4.94 -8.60 -11.89
C LEU A 231 4.89 -8.03 -13.30
N GLU A 232 4.13 -6.95 -13.53
CA GLU A 232 4.09 -6.32 -14.84
C GLU A 232 5.42 -5.66 -15.22
N GLY A 233 6.12 -5.04 -14.26
CA GLY A 233 7.45 -4.49 -14.50
C GLY A 233 8.49 -5.57 -14.84
N LEU A 234 8.47 -6.69 -14.13
CA LEU A 234 9.34 -7.84 -14.42
C LEU A 234 9.00 -8.46 -15.78
N ARG A 235 7.72 -8.67 -16.07
CA ARG A 235 7.25 -9.23 -17.34
C ARG A 235 7.66 -8.36 -18.52
N GLN A 236 7.45 -7.05 -18.44
CA GLN A 236 7.87 -6.12 -19.50
C GLN A 236 9.38 -6.16 -19.74
N MET A 237 10.17 -6.17 -18.66
CA MET A 237 11.62 -6.32 -18.76
C MET A 237 12.01 -7.65 -19.42
N ALA A 238 11.36 -8.75 -19.02
CA ALA A 238 11.61 -10.07 -19.59
C ALA A 238 11.30 -10.12 -21.08
N ILE A 239 10.13 -9.63 -21.51
CA ILE A 239 9.73 -9.57 -22.91
C ILE A 239 10.73 -8.73 -23.72
N ARG A 240 11.14 -7.57 -23.20
CA ARG A 240 12.09 -6.68 -23.89
C ARG A 240 13.49 -7.29 -24.01
N ASN A 241 13.93 -8.03 -23.00
CA ASN A 241 15.29 -8.55 -22.89
C ASN A 241 15.43 -9.99 -23.39
N GLY A 242 14.32 -10.69 -23.71
CA GLY A 242 14.31 -12.12 -24.00
C GLY A 242 14.50 -13.00 -22.75
N GLY A 243 14.16 -12.48 -21.58
CA GLY A 243 14.27 -13.14 -20.28
C GLY A 243 14.71 -12.18 -19.16
N LEU A 244 14.60 -12.62 -17.90
CA LEU A 244 15.02 -11.82 -16.76
C LEU A 244 16.56 -11.88 -16.55
N PRO A 245 17.21 -10.75 -16.25
CA PRO A 245 18.63 -10.76 -15.92
C PRO A 245 18.92 -11.60 -14.66
N PRO A 246 20.00 -12.40 -14.63
CA PRO A 246 20.31 -13.28 -13.49
C PRO A 246 20.53 -12.58 -12.14
N LYS A 247 20.69 -11.25 -12.13
CA LYS A 247 20.78 -10.46 -10.90
C LYS A 247 19.45 -10.44 -10.12
N PHE A 248 18.30 -10.60 -10.80
CA PHE A 248 17.00 -10.66 -10.16
C PHE A 248 16.78 -12.06 -9.60
N LYS A 249 17.16 -12.28 -8.34
CA LYS A 249 17.18 -13.63 -7.75
C LYS A 249 15.94 -13.94 -6.93
N ASN A 250 15.49 -13.01 -6.10
CA ASN A 250 14.39 -13.26 -5.15
C ASN A 250 13.24 -12.28 -5.41
N VAL A 251 12.04 -12.81 -5.61
CA VAL A 251 10.82 -12.02 -5.73
C VAL A 251 9.81 -12.52 -4.70
N MET A 252 9.61 -11.70 -3.68
CA MET A 252 8.71 -11.97 -2.55
C MET A 252 7.42 -11.20 -2.76
N LEU A 253 6.30 -11.93 -2.87
CA LEU A 253 4.97 -11.37 -3.08
C LEU A 253 4.15 -11.54 -1.80
N ALA A 254 3.95 -10.45 -1.06
CA ALA A 254 3.20 -10.47 0.19
C ALA A 254 1.73 -10.12 -0.03
N ALA A 255 0.83 -11.00 0.42
CA ALA A 255 -0.62 -10.88 0.28
C ALA A 255 -1.04 -10.42 -1.14
N PRO A 256 -0.63 -11.11 -2.23
CA PRO A 256 -0.81 -10.60 -3.58
C PRO A 256 -2.27 -10.42 -3.98
N ASP A 257 -2.65 -9.16 -4.26
CA ASP A 257 -3.92 -8.79 -4.90
C ASP A 257 -3.79 -8.93 -6.42
N VAL A 258 -3.54 -10.15 -6.87
CA VAL A 258 -3.34 -10.53 -8.27
C VAL A 258 -4.22 -11.73 -8.55
N ASP A 259 -4.81 -11.74 -9.74
CA ASP A 259 -5.54 -12.88 -10.26
C ASP A 259 -4.59 -14.07 -10.52
N VAL A 260 -5.01 -15.29 -10.18
CA VAL A 260 -4.16 -16.47 -10.33
C VAL A 260 -3.84 -16.77 -11.80
N ASP A 261 -4.82 -16.66 -12.70
CA ASP A 261 -4.62 -16.90 -14.12
C ASP A 261 -3.74 -15.81 -14.75
N VAL A 262 -3.86 -14.57 -14.28
CA VAL A 262 -2.95 -13.51 -14.70
C VAL A 262 -1.53 -13.77 -14.19
N PHE A 263 -1.36 -14.17 -12.93
CA PHE A 263 -0.04 -14.55 -12.42
C PHE A 263 0.58 -15.65 -13.29
N ARG A 264 -0.17 -16.72 -13.59
CA ARG A 264 0.29 -17.81 -14.47
C ARG A 264 0.77 -17.29 -15.81
N SER A 265 -0.08 -16.53 -16.52
CA SER A 265 0.27 -15.95 -17.82
C SER A 265 1.48 -15.02 -17.74
N GLN A 266 1.62 -14.23 -16.67
CA GLN A 266 2.77 -13.34 -16.52
C GLN A 266 4.07 -14.10 -16.27
N ILE A 267 4.04 -15.19 -15.50
CA ILE A 267 5.18 -16.06 -15.25
C ILE A 267 5.62 -16.79 -16.53
N GLU A 268 4.65 -17.28 -17.32
CA GLU A 268 4.92 -17.88 -18.63
C GLU A 268 5.58 -16.89 -19.60
N ASP A 269 5.08 -15.65 -19.66
CA ASP A 269 5.63 -14.57 -20.50
C ASP A 269 7.07 -14.15 -20.08
N MET A 270 7.48 -14.41 -18.84
CA MET A 270 8.86 -14.17 -18.38
C MET A 270 9.86 -15.20 -18.92
N GLY A 271 9.37 -16.31 -19.48
CA GLY A 271 10.18 -17.38 -20.04
C GLY A 271 10.78 -18.33 -18.99
N LYS A 272 11.73 -19.17 -19.42
CA LYS A 272 12.29 -20.26 -18.59
C LYS A 272 13.19 -19.80 -17.45
N ARG A 273 13.78 -18.60 -17.56
CA ARG A 273 14.69 -18.08 -16.54
C ARG A 273 13.92 -17.21 -15.58
N GLN A 274 13.33 -17.85 -14.57
CA GLN A 274 12.53 -17.19 -13.56
C GLN A 274 13.35 -16.91 -12.28
N PRO A 275 13.06 -15.80 -11.58
CA PRO A 275 13.56 -15.59 -10.24
C PRO A 275 12.89 -16.60 -9.29
N ARG A 276 13.45 -16.75 -8.10
CA ARG A 276 12.83 -17.52 -7.04
C ARG A 276 11.66 -16.74 -6.45
N PHE A 277 10.44 -17.12 -6.85
CA PHE A 277 9.23 -16.55 -6.29
C PHE A 277 8.95 -17.11 -4.89
N THR A 278 8.49 -16.23 -4.00
CA THR A 278 8.00 -16.60 -2.67
C THR A 278 6.70 -15.86 -2.40
N LEU A 279 5.60 -16.59 -2.24
CA LEU A 279 4.29 -16.04 -1.93
C LEU A 279 4.04 -16.12 -0.43
N PHE A 280 3.67 -15.00 0.19
CA PHE A 280 3.11 -15.00 1.53
C PHE A 280 1.59 -14.88 1.40
N VAL A 281 0.87 -15.95 1.71
CA VAL A 281 -0.58 -16.06 1.53
C VAL A 281 -1.28 -16.14 2.88
N SER A 282 -2.54 -15.73 2.94
CA SER A 282 -3.37 -15.86 4.14
C SER A 282 -4.83 -16.02 3.71
N ARG A 283 -5.44 -17.16 4.02
CA ARG A 283 -6.83 -17.46 3.61
C ARG A 283 -7.87 -16.61 4.35
N ASP A 284 -7.51 -16.12 5.54
CA ASP A 284 -8.32 -15.26 6.38
C ASP A 284 -8.08 -13.75 6.13
N ASP A 285 -7.42 -13.39 5.03
CA ASP A 285 -7.17 -12.01 4.64
C ASP A 285 -8.47 -11.29 4.22
N ARG A 286 -8.92 -10.35 5.05
CA ARG A 286 -10.18 -9.64 4.86
C ARG A 286 -10.07 -8.55 3.80
N ALA A 287 -8.89 -8.00 3.56
CA ALA A 287 -8.68 -7.00 2.52
C ALA A 287 -8.75 -7.65 1.14
N LEU A 288 -8.15 -8.83 0.98
CA LEU A 288 -8.27 -9.61 -0.25
C LEU A 288 -9.70 -10.13 -0.44
N ALA A 289 -10.41 -10.52 0.61
CA ALA A 289 -11.83 -10.88 0.51
C ALA A 289 -12.68 -9.71 -0.04
N PHE A 290 -12.39 -8.47 0.37
CA PHE A 290 -13.02 -7.29 -0.21
C PHE A 290 -12.63 -7.09 -1.69
N SER A 291 -11.35 -7.24 -2.03
CA SER A 291 -10.90 -7.15 -3.44
C SER A 291 -11.60 -8.20 -4.32
N ARG A 292 -11.66 -9.47 -3.89
CA ARG A 292 -12.39 -10.53 -4.60
C ARG A 292 -13.81 -10.11 -4.95
N ARG A 293 -14.54 -9.55 -3.98
CA ARG A 293 -15.90 -9.04 -4.20
C ARG A 293 -15.97 -7.94 -5.26
N VAL A 294 -15.04 -6.99 -5.22
CA VAL A 294 -14.97 -5.88 -6.20
C VAL A 294 -14.74 -6.41 -7.61
N TRP A 295 -14.06 -7.54 -7.74
CA TRP A 295 -13.67 -8.14 -9.02
C TRP A 295 -14.53 -9.34 -9.43
N GLY A 296 -15.76 -9.46 -8.93
CA GLY A 296 -16.69 -10.51 -9.37
C GLY A 296 -16.35 -11.89 -8.82
N ASP A 297 -15.87 -11.96 -7.59
CA ASP A 297 -15.55 -13.17 -6.83
C ASP A 297 -14.40 -14.04 -7.40
N ILE A 298 -13.55 -13.45 -8.24
CA ILE A 298 -12.39 -14.13 -8.80
C ILE A 298 -11.32 -14.37 -7.71
N PRO A 299 -10.76 -15.59 -7.58
CA PRO A 299 -9.72 -15.89 -6.61
C PRO A 299 -8.50 -14.97 -6.70
N ARG A 300 -8.00 -14.51 -5.54
CA ARG A 300 -6.75 -13.76 -5.44
C ARG A 300 -5.62 -14.66 -5.00
N LEU A 301 -4.46 -14.50 -5.64
CA LEU A 301 -3.25 -15.27 -5.37
C LEU A 301 -2.88 -15.26 -3.88
N GLY A 302 -3.09 -14.14 -3.17
CA GLY A 302 -2.80 -14.05 -1.75
C GLY A 302 -3.78 -14.79 -0.82
N SER A 303 -4.89 -15.30 -1.37
CA SER A 303 -5.96 -15.98 -0.64
C SER A 303 -6.17 -17.44 -1.04
N ILE A 304 -5.27 -18.00 -1.85
CA ILE A 304 -5.32 -19.41 -2.26
C ILE A 304 -5.03 -20.34 -1.08
N ASP A 305 -5.53 -21.57 -1.16
CA ASP A 305 -5.03 -22.67 -0.34
C ASP A 305 -3.88 -23.35 -1.07
N PRO A 306 -2.63 -23.23 -0.58
CA PRO A 306 -1.47 -23.80 -1.27
C PRO A 306 -1.39 -25.33 -1.20
N GLU A 307 -2.19 -25.98 -0.34
CA GLU A 307 -2.19 -27.44 -0.20
C GLU A 307 -3.24 -28.13 -1.07
N GLU A 308 -4.11 -27.37 -1.73
CA GLU A 308 -5.19 -27.91 -2.57
C GLU A 308 -4.87 -27.76 -4.07
N ALA A 309 -5.27 -28.76 -4.87
CA ALA A 309 -5.25 -28.67 -6.33
C ALA A 309 -6.35 -27.70 -6.84
N PRO A 310 -6.12 -26.95 -7.93
CA PRO A 310 -4.95 -27.03 -8.82
C PRO A 310 -3.75 -26.18 -8.35
N TYR A 311 -3.87 -25.41 -7.28
CA TYR A 311 -2.86 -24.42 -6.89
C TYR A 311 -1.56 -25.05 -6.42
N LYS A 312 -1.63 -26.16 -5.66
CA LYS A 312 -0.43 -26.90 -5.23
C LYS A 312 0.44 -27.30 -6.42
N ASP A 313 -0.16 -28.00 -7.38
CA ASP A 313 0.53 -28.52 -8.57
C ASP A 313 1.12 -27.38 -9.41
N GLU A 314 0.38 -26.28 -9.54
CA GLU A 314 0.83 -25.10 -10.27
C GLU A 314 2.04 -24.42 -9.61
N MET A 315 2.03 -24.24 -8.29
CA MET A 315 3.14 -23.63 -7.57
C MET A 315 4.39 -24.51 -7.60
N GLU A 316 4.23 -25.83 -7.45
CA GLU A 316 5.31 -26.80 -7.56
C GLU A 316 5.92 -26.81 -8.98
N THR A 317 5.07 -26.82 -10.02
CA THR A 317 5.50 -26.83 -11.43
C THR A 317 6.31 -25.58 -11.80
N ASN A 318 5.96 -24.43 -11.23
CA ASN A 318 6.63 -23.16 -11.48
C ASN A 318 7.71 -22.83 -10.44
N GLU A 319 8.11 -23.80 -9.60
CA GLU A 319 9.12 -23.64 -8.54
C GLU A 319 8.85 -22.44 -7.59
N VAL A 320 7.56 -22.13 -7.38
CA VAL A 320 7.10 -21.03 -6.51
C VAL A 320 7.03 -21.53 -5.08
N THR A 321 7.80 -20.91 -4.18
CA THR A 321 7.69 -21.20 -2.73
C THR A 321 6.45 -20.51 -2.18
N VAL A 322 5.60 -21.20 -1.40
CA VAL A 322 4.45 -20.58 -0.73
C VAL A 322 4.56 -20.72 0.79
N ILE A 323 4.32 -19.62 1.50
CA ILE A 323 4.32 -19.55 2.96
C ILE A 323 2.90 -19.17 3.40
N ASP A 324 2.17 -20.12 3.98
CA ASP A 324 0.82 -19.90 4.54
C ASP A 324 0.90 -19.22 5.92
N LEU A 325 0.43 -17.98 5.98
CA LEU A 325 0.34 -17.15 7.17
C LEU A 325 -1.06 -17.20 7.83
N THR A 326 -1.97 -18.04 7.36
CA THR A 326 -3.35 -18.15 7.89
C THR A 326 -3.36 -18.34 9.41
N LYS A 327 -2.45 -19.17 9.94
CA LYS A 327 -2.34 -19.44 11.39
C LYS A 327 -1.47 -18.43 12.15
N VAL A 328 -0.83 -17.49 11.47
CA VAL A 328 0.02 -16.47 12.10
C VAL A 328 -0.86 -15.35 12.66
N LYS A 329 -0.68 -15.03 13.94
CA LYS A 329 -1.34 -13.88 14.58
C LYS A 329 -0.58 -12.60 14.26
N ALA A 330 -1.28 -11.56 13.81
CA ALA A 330 -0.77 -10.20 13.66
C ALA A 330 -1.73 -9.19 14.30
N GLY A 331 -1.29 -7.93 14.42
CA GLY A 331 -2.03 -6.88 15.13
C GLY A 331 -3.11 -6.22 14.28
N ASP A 332 -3.02 -6.30 12.95
CA ASP A 332 -3.96 -5.65 12.05
C ASP A 332 -5.31 -6.40 11.94
N GLY A 333 -6.43 -5.69 12.17
CA GLY A 333 -7.78 -6.30 12.12
C GLY A 333 -8.24 -6.79 10.75
N LEU A 334 -7.42 -6.58 9.70
CA LEU A 334 -7.64 -7.05 8.33
C LEU A 334 -6.86 -8.33 7.99
N HIS A 335 -5.88 -8.72 8.80
CA HIS A 335 -5.01 -9.87 8.56
C HIS A 335 -4.19 -9.74 7.25
N HIS A 336 -3.98 -8.52 6.76
CA HIS A 336 -3.38 -8.20 5.46
C HIS A 336 -1.91 -7.76 5.56
N SER A 337 -1.46 -7.42 6.77
CA SER A 337 -0.11 -6.92 7.06
C SER A 337 0.74 -7.92 7.86
N LYS A 338 0.27 -9.17 8.01
CA LYS A 338 0.96 -10.26 8.74
C LYS A 338 2.43 -10.41 8.35
N PHE A 339 2.77 -10.21 7.07
CA PHE A 339 4.13 -10.32 6.56
C PHE A 339 5.13 -9.33 7.18
N ALA A 340 4.64 -8.14 7.56
CA ALA A 340 5.46 -7.06 8.11
C ALA A 340 5.28 -6.89 9.63
N GLU A 341 4.14 -7.33 10.19
CA GLU A 341 3.84 -7.18 11.61
C GLU A 341 4.24 -8.40 12.46
N SER A 342 4.44 -9.57 11.84
CA SER A 342 4.97 -10.74 12.54
C SER A 342 6.50 -10.67 12.57
N PRO A 343 7.15 -10.64 13.75
CA PRO A 343 8.60 -10.67 13.86
C PRO A 343 9.22 -11.87 13.12
N GLN A 344 8.58 -13.04 13.21
CA GLN A 344 9.04 -14.26 12.56
C GLN A 344 9.02 -14.12 11.04
N VAL A 345 7.94 -13.57 10.47
CA VAL A 345 7.84 -13.41 9.02
C VAL A 345 8.82 -12.36 8.49
N VAL A 346 9.02 -11.26 9.23
CA VAL A 346 10.00 -10.24 8.86
C VAL A 346 11.43 -10.78 8.91
N GLN A 347 11.75 -11.64 9.88
CA GLN A 347 13.04 -12.34 9.92
C GLN A 347 13.20 -13.31 8.75
N LEU A 348 12.14 -14.02 8.34
CA LEU A 348 12.16 -14.88 7.14
C LEU A 348 12.48 -14.09 5.86
N ILE A 349 11.95 -12.87 5.72
CA ILE A 349 12.30 -11.96 4.61
C ILE A 349 13.81 -11.68 4.62
N GLY A 350 14.37 -11.33 5.79
CA GLY A 350 15.81 -11.08 5.94
C GLY A 350 16.68 -12.29 5.58
N ALA A 351 16.29 -13.48 6.03
CA ALA A 351 16.99 -14.73 5.73
C ALA A 351 16.95 -15.05 4.22
N ARG A 352 15.80 -14.88 3.57
CA ARG A 352 15.65 -15.12 2.14
C ARG A 352 16.53 -14.20 1.30
N ILE A 353 16.66 -12.93 1.69
CA ILE A 353 17.53 -11.95 1.01
C ILE A 353 19.01 -12.26 1.28
N SER A 354 19.37 -12.58 2.52
CA SER A 354 20.78 -12.68 2.93
C SER A 354 21.47 -13.97 2.48
N GLU A 355 20.75 -15.09 2.42
CA GLU A 355 21.36 -16.41 2.25
C GLU A 355 21.04 -17.05 0.89
N GLY A 356 20.11 -16.47 0.12
CA GLY A 356 19.59 -17.10 -1.08
C GLY A 356 19.11 -18.53 -0.81
N GLN A 357 18.69 -18.85 0.41
CA GLN A 357 18.28 -20.20 0.75
C GLN A 357 16.90 -20.49 0.16
N THR A 358 16.80 -21.60 -0.55
CA THR A 358 15.53 -22.26 -0.80
C THR A 358 15.06 -22.85 0.52
N LEU A 359 13.92 -22.39 1.05
CA LEU A 359 13.19 -23.11 2.10
C LEU A 359 12.55 -24.36 1.47
N THR A 360 13.35 -25.22 0.83
CA THR A 360 12.89 -26.45 0.17
C THR A 360 12.72 -27.61 1.15
N ASP A 361 13.13 -27.45 2.41
CA ASP A 361 12.93 -28.46 3.46
C ASP A 361 11.79 -28.14 4.45
N SER A 362 10.93 -27.16 4.13
CA SER A 362 9.76 -26.87 4.94
C SER A 362 8.50 -27.59 4.43
N ARG A 363 8.49 -28.92 4.56
CA ARG A 363 7.32 -29.62 5.12
C ARG A 363 7.06 -29.22 6.60
N MET A 364 7.82 -28.27 7.12
CA MET A 364 7.63 -27.64 8.41
C MET A 364 6.55 -26.58 8.29
N GLY A 365 5.30 -27.02 8.45
CA GLY A 365 4.22 -26.09 8.74
C GLY A 365 4.59 -25.25 9.97
N LEU A 366 4.54 -23.93 9.83
CA LEU A 366 4.44 -23.02 10.99
C LEU A 366 3.24 -23.37 11.89
N GLY A 367 2.31 -24.22 11.41
CA GLY A 367 1.26 -24.85 12.20
C GLY A 367 1.72 -25.94 13.18
N ASP A 368 2.83 -26.63 12.95
CA ASP A 368 3.26 -27.78 13.78
C ASP A 368 4.18 -27.38 14.94
N HIS A 369 4.82 -26.21 14.87
CA HIS A 369 5.61 -25.65 15.99
C HIS A 369 4.81 -24.74 16.93
N LEU A 370 3.48 -24.69 16.80
CA LEU A 370 2.60 -23.90 17.68
C LEU A 370 1.86 -24.72 18.76
N ILE A 371 2.25 -25.98 19.00
CA ILE A 371 1.82 -26.73 20.19
C ILE A 371 2.87 -26.58 21.30
N ALA A 372 3.09 -25.36 21.76
CA ALA A 372 3.77 -25.10 23.03
C ALA A 372 3.31 -23.74 23.55
N GLY A 373 2.19 -23.73 24.28
CA GLY A 373 1.82 -22.58 25.11
C GLY A 373 0.40 -22.06 24.94
N THR A 374 -0.61 -22.90 25.22
CA THR A 374 -1.93 -22.40 25.65
C THR A 374 -2.54 -23.37 26.65
N THR A 375 -2.30 -23.14 27.94
CA THR A 375 -3.11 -23.69 29.02
C THR A 375 -4.03 -22.58 29.56
N GLY A 376 -5.34 -22.79 29.45
CA GLY A 376 -6.39 -21.97 30.05
C GLY A 376 -6.97 -20.90 29.12
N ALA A 377 -8.27 -20.79 28.84
CA ALA A 377 -9.44 -21.44 29.40
C ALA A 377 -10.52 -21.55 28.30
N ALA A 378 -11.30 -22.63 28.35
CA ALA A 378 -12.50 -22.81 27.55
C ALA A 378 -13.70 -22.16 28.24
N ALA A 379 -14.50 -21.44 27.47
CA ALA A 379 -15.94 -21.35 27.69
C ALA A 379 -16.61 -21.20 26.31
N ALA A 380 -17.42 -22.20 25.98
CA ALA A 380 -18.24 -22.26 24.77
C ALA A 380 -19.57 -21.53 24.97
N ALA A 381 -20.09 -20.89 23.93
CA ALA A 381 -21.51 -20.65 23.74
C ALA A 381 -21.80 -20.48 22.24
N GLY A 382 -22.89 -21.10 21.78
CA GLY A 382 -23.18 -21.42 20.39
C GLY A 382 -23.88 -20.34 19.57
N ASN A 383 -24.08 -20.70 18.29
CA ASN A 383 -24.59 -19.94 17.14
C ASN A 383 -25.80 -19.02 17.36
N ALA A 384 -25.85 -17.90 16.61
CA ALA A 384 -26.92 -17.60 15.64
C ALA A 384 -26.76 -16.22 14.93
N ALA A 385 -27.23 -16.19 13.68
CA ALA A 385 -27.68 -15.06 12.87
C ALA A 385 -26.64 -14.13 12.22
N GLY A 386 -26.51 -14.30 10.90
CA GLY A 386 -25.95 -13.32 10.00
C GLY A 386 -26.84 -12.08 9.91
N LEU A 387 -26.19 -10.92 9.97
CA LEU A 387 -26.72 -9.62 9.58
C LEU A 387 -25.55 -8.85 8.95
N ILE A 388 -25.43 -8.95 7.63
CA ILE A 388 -24.55 -8.07 6.86
C ILE A 388 -25.26 -6.73 6.80
N LEU A 389 -24.93 -5.84 7.73
CA LEU A 389 -25.26 -4.43 7.61
C LEU A 389 -24.32 -3.84 6.56
N ALA A 390 -24.85 -3.53 5.37
CA ALA A 390 -24.21 -2.59 4.47
C ALA A 390 -24.20 -1.22 5.16
N ALA A 391 -23.11 -0.90 5.85
CA ALA A 391 -22.90 0.44 6.37
C ALA A 391 -22.75 1.41 5.18
N PRO A 392 -23.29 2.64 5.26
CA PRO A 392 -22.96 3.66 4.28
C PRO A 392 -21.45 3.86 4.28
N VAL A 393 -20.82 3.82 3.10
CA VAL A 393 -19.35 3.89 2.94
C VAL A 393 -18.74 5.17 3.55
N ALA A 394 -19.56 6.16 3.91
CA ALA A 394 -19.18 7.36 4.67
C ALA A 394 -18.78 7.12 6.15
N ALA A 395 -19.02 5.92 6.70
CA ALA A 395 -18.70 5.61 8.10
C ALA A 395 -17.24 5.19 8.36
N VAL A 396 -16.42 5.01 7.32
CA VAL A 396 -15.09 4.38 7.43
C VAL A 396 -13.97 5.41 7.33
N ASP A 397 -13.02 5.34 8.28
CA ASP A 397 -11.69 5.99 8.36
C ASP A 397 -11.56 7.52 8.03
N PRO A 398 -10.91 8.34 8.88
CA PRO A 398 -10.76 9.78 8.63
C PRO A 398 -10.09 10.13 7.30
N HIS A 399 -9.14 9.32 6.79
CA HIS A 399 -8.50 9.61 5.51
C HIS A 399 -9.48 9.49 4.35
N THR A 400 -10.44 8.59 4.46
CA THR A 400 -11.52 8.45 3.47
C THR A 400 -12.48 9.64 3.53
N ARG A 401 -12.78 10.15 4.74
CA ARG A 401 -13.62 11.35 4.93
C ARG A 401 -12.96 12.63 4.39
N ASP A 402 -11.68 12.83 4.68
CA ASP A 402 -10.90 13.97 4.15
C ASP A 402 -10.92 13.99 2.62
N ASN A 403 -10.69 12.84 2.00
CA ASN A 403 -10.69 12.72 0.53
C ASN A 403 -12.10 12.90 -0.06
N TYR A 404 -13.16 12.48 0.63
CA TYR A 404 -14.54 12.69 0.19
C TYR A 404 -14.88 14.19 0.12
N ALA A 405 -14.48 15.00 1.11
CA ALA A 405 -14.70 16.44 1.08
C ALA A 405 -14.07 17.10 -0.16
N HIS A 406 -12.84 16.71 -0.50
CA HIS A 406 -12.17 17.20 -1.71
C HIS A 406 -12.84 16.73 -3.01
N GLN A 407 -13.34 15.50 -3.08
CA GLN A 407 -14.08 15.00 -4.24
C GLN A 407 -15.42 15.73 -4.43
N VAL A 408 -16.15 16.00 -3.34
CA VAL A 408 -17.41 16.76 -3.40
C VAL A 408 -17.16 18.22 -3.80
N SER A 409 -16.09 18.86 -3.32
CA SER A 409 -15.69 20.20 -3.80
C SER A 409 -15.31 20.20 -5.30
N GLY A 410 -14.66 19.14 -5.78
CA GLY A 410 -14.38 18.96 -7.21
C GLY A 410 -15.64 18.77 -8.07
N MET A 411 -16.66 18.08 -7.54
CA MET A 411 -17.96 17.93 -8.20
C MET A 411 -18.80 19.22 -8.13
N ALA A 412 -18.76 19.96 -7.02
CA ALA A 412 -19.43 21.26 -6.88
C ALA A 412 -18.82 22.33 -7.81
N GLY A 413 -17.53 22.24 -8.12
CA GLY A 413 -16.85 23.06 -9.13
C GLY A 413 -17.22 22.72 -10.59
N HIS A 414 -18.04 21.70 -10.83
CA HIS A 414 -18.57 21.36 -12.16
C HIS A 414 -20.06 21.67 -12.34
N ILE A 415 -20.73 22.16 -11.29
CA ILE A 415 -22.12 22.66 -11.37
C ILE A 415 -22.06 24.18 -11.60
N GLY A 416 -21.64 24.60 -12.79
CA GLY A 416 -21.55 26.03 -13.10
C GLY A 416 -20.83 26.43 -14.38
N ALA A 417 -20.38 25.48 -15.21
CA ALA A 417 -19.81 25.79 -16.52
C ALA A 417 -20.63 25.08 -17.60
N GLU A 418 -21.37 25.85 -18.40
CA GLU A 418 -21.93 25.37 -19.67
C GLU A 418 -20.77 24.88 -20.56
N GLN A 419 -20.61 23.56 -20.67
CA GLN A 419 -19.81 22.96 -21.72
C GLN A 419 -20.56 23.13 -23.04
N LYS A 420 -20.10 24.07 -23.88
CA LYS A 420 -20.47 24.10 -25.29
C LYS A 420 -19.95 22.83 -25.96
N ILE A 421 -20.86 21.89 -26.18
CA ILE A 421 -20.65 20.73 -27.05
C ILE A 421 -20.61 21.25 -28.49
N ALA A 422 -19.46 21.11 -29.15
CA ALA A 422 -19.37 21.16 -30.60
C ALA A 422 -18.83 19.82 -31.08
N VAL A 423 -19.74 18.88 -31.29
CA VAL A 423 -19.50 17.74 -32.18
C VAL A 423 -20.00 18.19 -33.55
N ASN A 424 -19.09 18.38 -34.50
CA ASN A 424 -19.45 18.37 -35.91
C ASN A 424 -18.56 17.34 -36.62
N ASP A 425 -19.22 16.27 -37.05
CA ASP A 425 -18.88 15.35 -38.14
C ASP A 425 -17.40 15.14 -38.51
N CYS A 426 -16.89 13.94 -38.20
CA CYS A 426 -15.81 13.35 -38.98
C CYS A 426 -16.40 12.64 -40.22
N THR A 427 -16.68 13.39 -41.28
CA THR A 427 -16.91 12.81 -42.61
C THR A 427 -15.64 12.94 -43.45
N TRP A 428 -15.13 11.78 -43.87
CA TRP A 428 -14.02 11.66 -44.81
C TRP A 428 -14.44 12.18 -46.19
N LYS A 429 -13.83 13.27 -46.67
CA LYS A 429 -13.67 13.57 -48.11
C LYS A 429 -12.66 14.71 -48.34
N GLN A 430 -11.58 14.33 -49.02
CA GLN A 430 -10.72 15.09 -49.93
C GLN A 430 -10.38 16.58 -49.68
N ALA A 431 -9.06 16.79 -49.58
CA ALA A 431 -8.24 17.86 -50.13
C ALA A 431 -8.05 19.19 -49.34
N ALA A 432 -6.76 19.45 -49.12
CA ALA A 432 -6.09 20.75 -49.01
C ALA A 432 -6.18 21.53 -47.68
N ALA A 433 -5.37 21.13 -46.70
CA ALA A 433 -4.34 21.97 -46.05
C ALA A 433 -3.64 21.14 -44.97
N ARG A 434 -2.34 20.87 -45.12
CA ARG A 434 -1.56 20.12 -44.13
C ARG A 434 -1.19 21.04 -42.96
N ASP A 435 -1.61 20.66 -41.76
CA ASP A 435 -1.14 21.21 -40.49
C ASP A 435 0.39 20.95 -40.31
N PRO A 436 1.20 21.97 -39.99
CA PRO A 436 2.65 21.81 -39.79
C PRO A 436 3.04 20.91 -38.60
N ALA A 437 2.11 20.48 -37.75
CA ALA A 437 2.35 19.52 -36.67
C ALA A 437 2.51 18.05 -37.14
N CYS A 438 2.19 17.73 -38.40
CA CYS A 438 2.32 16.40 -38.98
C CYS A 438 3.58 16.25 -39.86
N ARG A 439 4.75 16.71 -39.38
CA ARG A 439 6.05 16.40 -40.01
C ARG A 439 6.75 15.26 -39.25
N ALA A 440 6.82 14.10 -39.88
CA ALA A 440 7.75 13.05 -39.50
C ALA A 440 9.19 13.49 -39.83
N VAL A 441 10.10 13.33 -38.86
CA VAL A 441 11.54 13.40 -39.06
C VAL A 441 11.97 12.20 -39.90
N GLN A 442 12.66 12.42 -41.02
CA GLN A 442 13.29 11.37 -41.81
C GLN A 442 14.81 11.44 -41.67
N ASN A 443 15.36 10.23 -41.54
CA ASN A 443 16.75 9.77 -41.41
C ASN A 443 17.34 9.74 -39.99
#